data_AF-A0A967LX85-F1
#
_entry.id   AF-A0A967LX85-F1
#
_cell.length_a   1.000
_cell.length_b   1.000
_cell.length_c   1.000
_cell.angle_alpha   90.00
_cell.angle_beta   90.00
_cell.angle_gamma   90.00
#
_symmetry.space_group_name_H-M   'P 1'
#
loop_
_entity.id
_entity.type
_entity.pdbx_description
1 polymer ?
#
loop_
_entity_poly.entity_id
_entity_poly.type
_entity_poly.pdbx_seq_one_letter_code
_entity_poly.pdbx_strand_id
1 'polypeptide(L)' 'MIIKTKRAELEISDKSDIYLGLPKKGQIFKNRNELSDDTVAALLTIRDKAEDLVKQAEQLLSE' A
#
# COMPACT_ATOMS: atom_id res chain seq x y z
N MET A 1 -6.42 -1.40 -1.07
CA MET A 1 -5.42 -2.29 -1.66
C MET A 1 -4.46 -2.73 -0.57
N ILE A 2 -4.14 -4.02 -0.48
CA ILE A 2 -3.15 -4.55 0.48
C ILE A 2 -1.92 -5.06 -0.28
N ILE A 3 -0.75 -4.48 -0.02
CA ILE A 3 0.54 -4.94 -0.51
C ILE A 3 1.19 -5.81 0.58
N LYS A 4 1.47 -7.07 0.27
CA LYS A 4 2.24 -7.97 1.15
C LYS A 4 3.60 -8.27 0.55
N THR A 5 4.64 -8.08 1.34
CA THR A 5 6.00 -8.50 1.02
C THR A 5 6.52 -9.40 2.13
N LYS A 6 7.66 -10.05 1.91
CA LYS A 6 8.34 -10.83 2.96
C LYS A 6 8.68 -10.02 4.22
N ARG A 7 8.67 -8.68 4.14
CA ARG A 7 9.14 -7.78 5.21
C ARG A 7 8.05 -6.89 5.80
N ALA A 8 6.91 -6.75 5.13
CA ALA A 8 5.91 -5.75 5.47
C ALA A 8 4.55 -6.06 4.84
N GLU A 9 3.51 -5.57 5.48
CA GLU A 9 2.15 -5.46 4.94
C GLU A 9 1.73 -3.99 4.97
N LEU A 10 1.24 -3.48 3.85
CA LEU A 10 0.80 -2.10 3.71
C LEU A 10 -0.60 -2.08 3.12
N GLU A 11 -1.56 -1.50 3.84
CA GLU A 11 -2.88 -1.23 3.32
C GLU A 11 -3.05 0.25 3.03
N ILE A 12 -3.43 0.55 1.78
CA ILE A 12 -3.75 1.89 1.31
C ILE A 12 -5.17 1.84 0.75
N SER A 13 -6.04 2.67 1.31
CA SER A 13 -7.46 2.72 0.96
C SER A 13 -7.93 4.16 0.88
N ASP A 14 -8.89 4.41 -0.01
CA ASP A 14 -9.55 5.71 -0.10
C ASP A 14 -10.63 5.92 0.96
N LYS A 15 -11.04 4.84 1.65
CA LYS A 15 -12.17 4.84 2.60
C LYS A 15 -11.81 4.40 4.03
N SER A 16 -10.58 3.97 4.27
CA SER A 16 -10.14 3.49 5.58
C SER A 16 -8.78 4.06 5.96
N ASP A 17 -8.42 3.87 7.23
CA ASP A 17 -7.12 4.23 7.78
C ASP A 17 -5.99 3.52 7.02
N ILE A 18 -4.83 4.18 6.95
CA ILE A 18 -3.59 3.61 6.43
C ILE A 18 -3.03 2.66 7.48
N TYR A 19 -2.71 1.43 7.06
CA TYR A 19 -2.09 0.42 7.91
C TYR A 19 -0.72 0.02 7.40
N LEU A 20 0.27 -0.02 8.29
CA LEU A 20 1.60 -0.57 8.03
C LEU A 20 1.95 -1.61 9.10
N GLY A 21 1.94 -2.87 8.71
CA GLY A 21 2.42 -4.00 9.49
C GLY A 21 3.87 -4.33 9.18
N LEU A 22 4.71 -4.42 10.21
CA LEU A 22 6.10 -4.83 10.13
C LEU A 22 6.32 -6.00 11.11
N PRO A 23 6.71 -7.21 10.66
CA PRO A 23 6.85 -8.38 11.52
C PRO A 23 7.75 -8.17 12.75
N LYS A 24 8.76 -7.31 12.64
CA LYS A 24 9.70 -6.98 13.74
C LYS A 24 9.37 -5.72 14.52
N LYS A 25 8.45 -4.87 14.02
CA LYS A 25 8.18 -3.53 14.59
C LYS A 25 6.72 -3.32 15.00
N GLY A 26 5.86 -4.33 14.81
CA GLY A 26 4.45 -4.26 15.14
C GLY A 26 3.63 -3.61 14.03
N GLN A 27 2.51 -2.99 14.42
CA GLN A 27 1.49 -2.50 13.51
C GLN A 27 1.25 -1.01 13.76
N ILE A 28 1.20 -0.22 12.69
CA ILE A 28 0.89 1.21 12.73
C ILE A 28 -0.42 1.43 11.99
N PHE A 29 -1.36 2.11 12.65
CA PHE A 29 -2.61 2.57 12.07
C PHE A 29 -2.64 4.09 12.12
N LYS A 30 -2.95 4.72 10.99
CA LYS A 30 -3.08 6.17 10.88
C LYS A 30 -4.29 6.54 10.07
N ASN A 31 -5.13 7.42 10.61
CA ASN A 31 -6.19 7.98 9.81
C ASN A 31 -5.58 8.86 8.73
N ARG A 32 -6.11 8.76 7.51
CA ARG A 32 -5.60 9.52 6.37
C ARG A 32 -5.59 11.03 6.63
N ASN A 33 -6.58 11.54 7.36
CA ASN A 33 -6.69 12.96 7.69
C ASN A 33 -5.65 13.43 8.72
N GLU A 34 -4.95 12.51 9.37
CA GLU A 34 -3.86 12.81 10.31
C GLU A 34 -2.49 12.85 9.61
N LEU A 35 -2.43 12.51 8.32
CA LEU A 35 -1.20 12.51 7.54
C LEU A 35 -1.06 13.82 6.78
N SER A 36 0.18 14.25 6.55
CA SER A 36 0.44 15.38 5.67
C SER A 36 0.07 15.04 4.22
N ASP A 37 -0.31 16.07 3.45
CA ASP A 37 -0.63 15.92 2.02
C ASP A 37 0.53 15.26 1.24
N ASP A 38 1.77 15.61 1.56
CA ASP A 38 2.97 14.98 0.97
C ASP A 38 3.04 13.48 1.26
N THR A 39 2.72 13.07 2.49
CA THR A 39 2.72 11.66 2.89
C THR A 39 1.62 10.91 2.16
N VAL A 40 0.43 11.51 2.05
CA VAL A 40 -0.71 10.95 1.31
C VAL A 40 -0.35 10.79 -0.18
N ALA A 41 0.25 11.81 -0.79
CA ALA A 41 0.69 11.76 -2.19
C ALA A 41 1.73 10.65 -2.43
N ALA A 42 2.68 10.48 -1.51
CA ALA A 42 3.67 9.40 -1.58
C ALA A 42 3.00 8.02 -1.47
N LEU A 43 2.02 7.84 -0.59
CA LEU A 43 1.26 6.59 -0.47
C LEU A 43 0.46 6.29 -1.74
N LEU A 44 -0.22 7.28 -2.31
CA LEU A 44 -0.94 7.11 -3.59
C LEU A 44 0.02 6.70 -4.72
N THR A 45 1.22 7.29 -4.78
CA THR A 45 2.26 6.90 -5.73
C THR A 45 2.69 5.44 -5.55
N ILE A 46 2.81 4.97 -4.30
CA ILE A 46 3.11 3.56 -4.01
C ILE A 46 1.97 2.65 -4.49
N ARG A 47 0.73 3.05 -4.26
CA ARG A 47 -0.45 2.30 -4.72
C ARG A 47 -0.45 2.14 -6.22
N ASP A 48 -0.30 3.23 -6.96
CA ASP A 48 -0.41 3.21 -8.41
C ASP A 48 0.71 2.35 -9.03
N LYS A 49 1.92 2.38 -8.46
CA LYS A 49 3.02 1.46 -8.85
C LYS A 49 2.70 0.00 -8.59
N ALA A 50 2.03 -0.31 -7.48
CA ALA A 50 1.64 -1.69 -7.17
C ALA A 50 0.56 -2.19 -8.15
N GLU A 51 -0.42 -1.35 -8.51
CA GLU A 51 -1.42 -1.67 -9.53
C GLU A 51 -0.78 -1.96 -10.90
N ASP A 52 0.23 -1.18 -11.31
CA ASP A 52 0.94 -1.44 -12.56
C ASP A 52 1.76 -2.74 -12.54
N LEU A 53 2.28 -3.15 -11.38
CA LEU A 53 2.91 -4.46 -11.22
C LEU A 53 1.89 -5.61 -11.29
N VAL A 54 0.69 -5.42 -10.74
CA VAL A 54 -0.40 -6.39 -10.84
C VAL A 54 -0.80 -6.57 -12.30
N LYS A 55 -1.00 -5.48 -13.06
CA LYS A 55 -1.31 -5.57 -14.51
C LYS A 55 -0.25 -6.33 -15.30
N GLN A 56 1.03 -6.09 -15.01
CA GLN A 56 2.12 -6.84 -15.64
C GLN A 56 2.06 -8.33 -15.29
N ALA A 57 1.76 -8.67 -14.04
CA ALA A 57 1.58 -10.06 -13.62
C ALA A 57 0.36 -10.72 -14.30
N GLU A 58 -0.76 -10.00 -14.45
CA GLU A 58 -1.94 -10.47 -15.17
C GLU A 58 -1.64 -10.76 -16.65
N GLN A 59 -0.83 -9.91 -17.31
CA GLN A 59 -0.38 -10.13 -18.67
C GLN A 59 0.43 -11.42 -18.80
N LEU A 60 1.39 -11.64 -17.89
CA LEU A 60 2.20 -12.86 -17.87
C LEU A 60 1.39 -14.14 -17.63
N LEU A 61 0.28 -14.05 -16.90
CA LEU A 61 -0.60 -15.20 -16.63
C LEU A 61 -1.63 -15.45 -17.75
N SER A 62 -1.76 -14.52 -18.69
CA SER A 62 -2.68 -14.62 -19.82
C SER A 62 -2.00 -15.07 -21.12
N GLU A 63 -0.69 -15.34 -21.08
CA GLU A 63 0.11 -15.99 -22.14
C GLU A 63 0.03 -17.53 -22.05
#